data_AF-A0A9Q2FI08-F1
#
_entry.id   AF-A0A9Q2FI08-F1
#
_cell.length_a   1.000
_cell.length_b   1.000
_cell.length_c   1.000
_cell.angle_alpha   90.00
_cell.angle_beta   90.00
_cell.angle_gamma   90.00
#
_symmetry.space_group_name_H-M   'P 1'
#
loop_
_entity.id
_entity.type
_entity.pdbx_description
1 polymer ?
#
loop_
_entity_poly.entity_id
_entity_poly.type
_entity_poly.pdbx_seq_one_letter_code
_entity_poly.pdbx_strand_id
1 'polypeptide(L)'
;MTPQASTGSTAHLGAHLLPEIEADPRGLGPLSAELLIVCLDPAEATQTLAPLLEQHAIVFTPDEDALLIRARITGVTASLPTDGIPQPDELEACSAALCRELQTMTQLRLVLVLGVSAHITALGACGIPLTRLDFRPGDITRLPDGLLLADACHLPSDPLSSDLLAQRKQTLLLLIPKIKAALRPSV
;
A
#
# COMPACT_ATOMS: atom_id res chain seq x y z
N MET A 1 -6.52 -58.92 34.36
CA MET A 1 -7.07 -59.75 33.27
C MET A 1 -7.86 -58.84 32.34
N THR A 2 -7.20 -58.43 31.25
CA THR A 2 -7.65 -58.37 29.83
C THR A 2 -9.16 -58.45 29.49
N PRO A 3 -9.58 -58.03 28.27
CA PRO A 3 -9.32 -56.81 27.49
C PRO A 3 -10.57 -56.36 26.66
N GLN A 4 -10.37 -55.50 25.64
CA GLN A 4 -11.13 -55.27 24.38
C GLN A 4 -11.44 -53.78 24.19
N ALA A 5 -10.77 -53.03 23.30
CA ALA A 5 -10.65 -53.11 21.85
C ALA A 5 -11.96 -52.77 21.11
N SER A 6 -11.98 -51.62 20.43
CA SER A 6 -12.63 -51.52 19.14
C SER A 6 -11.98 -50.43 18.28
N THR A 7 -11.62 -50.86 17.09
CA THR A 7 -10.99 -50.16 15.98
C THR A 7 -12.00 -49.32 15.20
N GLY A 8 -11.56 -48.18 14.68
CA GLY A 8 -12.29 -47.42 13.67
C GLY A 8 -11.32 -46.66 12.77
N SER A 9 -10.94 -47.30 11.67
CA SER A 9 -10.15 -46.76 10.57
C SER A 9 -11.05 -45.92 9.65
N THR A 10 -10.65 -44.69 9.33
CA THR A 10 -10.84 -44.09 8.00
C THR A 10 -9.86 -42.94 7.82
N ALA A 11 -8.97 -43.09 6.83
CA ALA A 11 -8.29 -41.99 6.20
C ALA A 11 -9.32 -41.03 5.60
N HIS A 12 -9.09 -39.72 5.67
CA HIS A 12 -9.50 -38.84 4.58
C HIS A 12 -8.68 -37.55 4.56
N LEU A 13 -7.97 -37.41 3.44
CA LEU A 13 -7.67 -36.20 2.68
C LEU A 13 -6.99 -35.05 3.43
N GLY A 14 -5.74 -34.78 2.99
CA GLY A 14 -5.08 -33.51 3.19
C GLY A 14 -6.00 -32.37 2.80
N ALA A 15 -6.45 -31.61 3.81
CA ALA A 15 -6.86 -30.25 3.61
C ALA A 15 -5.60 -29.49 3.22
N HIS A 16 -5.46 -29.23 1.92
CA HIS A 16 -4.61 -28.18 1.41
C HIS A 16 -5.08 -26.91 2.12
N LEU A 17 -4.39 -26.55 3.21
CA LEU A 17 -4.54 -25.26 3.86
C LEU A 17 -4.14 -24.25 2.80
N LEU A 18 -5.16 -23.67 2.15
CA LEU A 18 -5.02 -22.38 1.49
C LEU A 18 -4.32 -21.48 2.52
N PRO A 19 -3.22 -20.79 2.16
CA PRO A 19 -2.62 -19.86 3.08
C PRO A 19 -3.73 -18.89 3.49
N GLU A 20 -4.01 -18.88 4.79
CA GLU A 20 -4.92 -17.93 5.40
C GLU A 20 -4.52 -16.56 4.85
N ILE A 21 -5.44 -15.93 4.10
CA ILE A 21 -5.26 -14.57 3.63
C ILE A 21 -5.21 -13.75 4.92
N GLU A 22 -4.00 -13.55 5.41
CA GLU A 22 -3.71 -12.73 6.57
C GLU A 22 -4.00 -11.29 6.10
N ALA A 23 -5.27 -10.92 6.16
CA ALA A 23 -5.71 -9.55 6.06
C ALA A 23 -5.07 -8.84 7.26
N ASP A 24 -3.88 -8.26 7.04
CA ASP A 24 -3.22 -7.45 8.03
C ASP A 24 -4.19 -6.34 8.43
N PRO A 25 -4.61 -6.26 9.71
CA PRO A 25 -5.61 -5.30 10.16
C PRO A 25 -5.19 -3.83 9.99
N ARG A 26 -3.98 -3.57 9.50
CA ARG A 26 -3.38 -2.24 9.29
C ARG A 26 -3.50 -1.69 7.87
N GLY A 27 -4.05 -2.46 6.91
CA GLY A 27 -4.11 -2.01 5.52
C GLY A 27 -5.02 -2.83 4.61
N LEU A 28 -5.35 -2.28 3.44
CA LEU A 28 -6.12 -2.96 2.40
C LEU A 28 -5.16 -3.63 1.41
N GLY A 29 -5.30 -4.92 1.16
CA GLY A 29 -4.59 -5.65 0.10
C GLY A 29 -3.39 -6.48 0.57
N PRO A 30 -2.87 -7.35 -0.32
CA PRO A 30 -1.93 -8.40 0.07
C PRO A 30 -0.49 -7.88 0.26
N LEU A 31 0.29 -8.54 1.12
CA LEU A 31 1.74 -8.27 1.25
C LEU A 31 2.54 -8.71 0.02
N SER A 32 1.97 -9.53 -0.86
CA SER A 32 2.53 -9.87 -2.17
C SER A 32 2.29 -8.79 -3.24
N ALA A 33 1.67 -7.66 -2.87
CA ALA A 33 1.51 -6.53 -3.77
C ALA A 33 2.86 -5.95 -4.22
N GLU A 34 2.89 -5.45 -5.45
CA GLU A 34 4.06 -4.80 -6.03
C GLU A 34 3.99 -3.26 -5.96
N LEU A 35 2.80 -2.74 -5.65
CA LEU A 35 2.51 -1.33 -5.42
C LEU A 35 2.08 -1.14 -3.97
N LEU A 36 2.80 -0.32 -3.20
CA LEU A 36 2.37 0.12 -1.86
C LEU A 36 1.90 1.56 -1.92
N ILE A 37 0.73 1.84 -1.37
CA ILE A 37 0.15 3.18 -1.24
C ILE A 37 0.24 3.59 0.22
N VAL A 38 0.98 4.66 0.48
CA VAL A 38 1.25 5.16 1.83
C VAL A 38 0.49 6.46 2.04
N CYS A 39 -0.33 6.52 3.09
CA CYS A 39 -1.27 7.61 3.33
C CYS A 39 -1.50 7.88 4.82
N LEU A 40 -2.12 9.01 5.16
CA LEU A 40 -2.45 9.32 6.57
C LEU A 40 -3.69 8.56 7.03
N ASP A 41 -4.74 8.54 6.21
CA ASP A 41 -6.01 7.86 6.50
C ASP A 41 -6.26 6.75 5.47
N PRO A 42 -5.94 5.49 5.81
CA PRO A 42 -6.22 4.33 4.94
C PRO A 42 -7.69 4.12 4.65
N ALA A 43 -8.60 4.47 5.57
CA ALA A 43 -10.03 4.28 5.38
C ALA A 43 -10.58 5.27 4.36
N GLU A 44 -10.24 6.55 4.50
CA GLU A 44 -10.59 7.60 3.54
C GLU A 44 -9.93 7.32 2.17
N ALA A 45 -8.64 6.95 2.16
CA ALA A 45 -7.95 6.60 0.92
C ALA A 45 -8.64 5.41 0.25
N THR A 46 -8.99 4.35 0.98
CA THR A 46 -9.73 3.21 0.43
C THR A 46 -11.03 3.66 -0.23
N GLN A 47 -11.82 4.51 0.44
CA GLN A 47 -13.10 4.98 -0.09
C GLN A 47 -12.94 5.87 -1.35
N THR A 48 -11.94 6.73 -1.38
CA THR A 48 -11.79 7.77 -2.42
C THR A 48 -10.92 7.35 -3.60
N LEU A 49 -9.92 6.49 -3.37
CA LEU A 49 -8.92 6.06 -4.35
C LEU A 49 -9.15 4.69 -4.91
N ALA A 50 -9.52 3.70 -4.10
CA ALA A 50 -9.57 2.31 -4.57
C ALA A 50 -10.48 2.15 -5.80
N PRO A 51 -11.71 2.72 -5.83
CA PRO A 51 -12.57 2.60 -7.00
C PRO A 51 -11.98 3.22 -8.28
N LEU A 52 -11.19 4.29 -8.13
CA LEU A 52 -10.52 4.93 -9.26
C LEU A 52 -9.37 4.06 -9.78
N LEU A 53 -8.57 3.48 -8.89
CA LEU A 53 -7.43 2.65 -9.26
C LEU A 53 -7.87 1.32 -9.88
N GLU A 54 -8.96 0.74 -9.37
CA GLU A 54 -9.57 -0.49 -9.92
C GLU A 54 -10.03 -0.32 -11.38
N GLN A 55 -10.56 0.86 -11.74
CA GLN A 55 -10.90 1.20 -13.13
C GLN A 55 -9.68 1.18 -14.07
N HIS A 56 -8.46 1.21 -13.52
CA HIS A 56 -7.21 1.20 -14.27
C HIS A 56 -6.40 -0.10 -14.14
N ALA A 57 -7.04 -1.18 -13.71
CA ALA A 57 -6.44 -2.50 -13.49
C ALA A 57 -5.39 -2.53 -12.35
N ILE A 58 -5.57 -1.68 -11.34
CA ILE A 58 -4.83 -1.74 -10.09
C ILE A 58 -5.79 -2.28 -9.02
N VAL A 59 -5.52 -3.47 -8.49
CA VAL A 59 -6.43 -4.22 -7.62
C VAL A 59 -5.85 -4.41 -6.23
N PHE A 60 -6.71 -4.56 -5.24
CA PHE A 60 -6.32 -4.78 -3.85
C PHE A 60 -6.55 -6.24 -3.40
N THR A 61 -6.72 -7.15 -4.36
CA THR A 61 -6.90 -8.59 -4.14
C THR A 61 -5.61 -9.34 -4.48
N PRO A 62 -5.41 -10.56 -3.97
CA PRO A 62 -4.24 -11.39 -4.29
C PRO A 62 -4.32 -12.05 -5.69
N ASP A 63 -4.94 -11.38 -6.66
CA ASP A 63 -5.18 -11.92 -8.00
C ASP A 63 -3.85 -12.29 -8.72
N GLU A 64 -3.87 -13.37 -9.50
CA GLU A 64 -2.68 -13.87 -10.21
C GLU A 64 -2.62 -13.42 -11.67
N ASP A 65 -3.61 -12.68 -12.18
CA ASP A 65 -3.57 -12.13 -13.52
C ASP A 65 -2.40 -11.13 -13.68
N ALA A 66 -1.46 -11.47 -14.57
CA ALA A 66 -0.27 -10.69 -14.86
C ALA A 66 -0.58 -9.29 -15.46
N LEU A 67 -1.78 -9.10 -16.02
CA LEU A 67 -2.25 -7.82 -16.54
C LEU A 67 -2.66 -6.85 -15.41
N LEU A 68 -2.97 -7.38 -14.22
CA LEU A 68 -3.32 -6.59 -13.06
C LEU A 68 -2.07 -6.16 -12.29
N ILE A 69 -2.16 -4.98 -11.69
CA ILE A 69 -1.17 -4.50 -10.71
C ILE A 69 -1.77 -4.71 -9.33
N ARG A 70 -1.11 -5.51 -8.49
CA ARG A 70 -1.53 -5.70 -7.11
C ARG A 70 -1.02 -4.55 -6.26
N ALA A 71 -1.95 -3.91 -5.57
CA ALA A 71 -1.71 -2.79 -4.69
C ALA A 71 -2.08 -3.13 -3.24
N ARG A 72 -1.43 -2.41 -2.33
CA ARG A 72 -1.74 -2.41 -0.91
C ARG A 72 -1.81 -0.98 -0.40
N ILE A 73 -2.74 -0.65 0.49
CA ILE A 73 -2.83 0.65 1.17
C ILE A 73 -2.41 0.48 2.63
N THR A 74 -1.54 1.35 3.12
CA THR A 74 -1.10 1.40 4.52
C THR A 74 -1.10 2.82 5.06
N GLY A 75 -1.24 2.94 6.39
CA GLY A 75 -1.28 4.20 7.13
C GLY A 75 0.07 4.61 7.69
N VAL A 76 0.35 5.91 7.74
CA VAL A 76 1.53 6.50 8.42
C VAL A 76 1.25 6.99 9.83
N THR A 77 0.12 6.59 10.40
CA THR A 77 -0.25 6.86 11.80
C THR A 77 -0.99 5.66 12.37
N ALA A 78 -0.71 5.28 13.61
CA ALA A 78 -1.49 4.26 14.32
C ALA A 78 -2.92 4.74 14.68
N SER A 79 -3.08 6.05 14.84
CA SER A 79 -4.34 6.76 15.03
C SER A 79 -4.22 8.15 14.41
N LEU A 80 -5.26 8.63 13.72
CA LEU A 80 -5.31 10.03 13.28
C LEU A 80 -5.36 10.93 14.53
N PRO A 81 -4.41 11.86 14.71
CA PRO A 81 -4.46 12.80 15.83
C PRO A 81 -5.73 13.65 15.74
N THR A 82 -6.28 14.06 16.89
CA THR A 82 -7.53 14.84 16.97
C THR A 82 -7.46 16.16 16.18
N ASP A 83 -6.25 16.72 16.04
CA ASP A 83 -5.98 17.94 15.26
C ASP A 83 -5.49 17.65 13.81
N GLY A 84 -5.50 16.38 13.39
CA GLY A 84 -5.23 15.92 12.03
C GLY A 84 -3.77 15.98 11.55
N ILE A 85 -2.86 16.62 12.30
CA ILE A 85 -1.45 16.77 11.92
C ILE A 85 -0.55 15.91 12.83
N PRO A 86 0.16 14.91 12.29
CA PRO A 86 1.08 14.08 13.07
C PRO A 86 2.33 14.86 13.52
N GLN A 87 2.79 14.58 14.74
CA GLN A 87 4.03 15.14 15.28
C GLN A 87 5.26 14.41 14.71
N PRO A 88 6.46 15.03 14.70
CA PRO A 88 7.68 14.40 14.18
C PRO A 88 8.00 13.05 14.83
N ASP A 89 7.91 12.94 16.15
CA ASP A 89 8.19 11.69 16.88
C ASP A 89 7.21 10.57 16.51
N GLU A 90 5.95 10.92 16.21
CA GLU A 90 4.94 9.97 15.73
C GLU A 90 5.28 9.46 14.33
N LEU A 91 5.76 10.35 13.45
CA LEU A 91 6.22 9.99 12.10
C LEU A 91 7.45 9.08 12.16
N GLU A 92 8.38 9.31 13.10
CA GLU A 92 9.54 8.42 13.32
C GLU A 92 9.10 7.01 13.74
N ALA A 93 8.21 6.89 14.73
CA ALA A 93 7.68 5.60 15.15
C ALA A 93 6.95 4.87 14.01
N CYS A 94 6.16 5.61 13.23
CA CYS A 94 5.48 5.08 12.05
C CYS A 94 6.45 4.70 10.93
N SER A 95 7.58 5.40 10.78
CA SER A 95 8.62 5.05 9.81
C SER A 95 9.24 3.68 10.12
N ALA A 96 9.41 3.32 11.40
CA ALA A 96 9.91 2.00 11.78
C ALA A 96 8.89 0.88 11.50
N ALA A 97 7.59 1.15 11.66
CA ALA A 97 6.53 0.23 11.27
C ALA A 97 6.48 0.06 9.75
N LEU A 98 6.51 1.17 9.00
CA LEU A 98 6.55 1.16 7.54
C LEU A 98 7.80 0.47 7.00
N CYS A 99 8.96 0.67 7.64
CA CYS A 99 10.20 -0.01 7.29
C CYS A 99 10.06 -1.53 7.35
N ARG A 100 9.40 -2.05 8.41
CA ARG A 100 9.11 -3.50 8.51
C ARG A 100 8.17 -3.97 7.41
N GLU A 101 7.15 -3.18 7.07
CA GLU A 101 6.22 -3.52 5.99
C GLU A 101 6.90 -3.53 4.62
N LEU A 102 7.73 -2.53 4.30
CA LEU A 102 8.54 -2.50 3.09
C LEU A 102 9.44 -3.75 2.98
N GLN A 103 10.02 -4.19 4.10
CA GLN A 103 10.88 -5.38 4.15
C GLN A 103 10.12 -6.70 3.99
N THR A 104 8.84 -6.77 4.37
CA THR A 104 8.01 -7.98 4.19
C THR A 104 7.43 -8.09 2.79
N MET A 105 7.23 -6.97 2.09
CA MET A 105 6.72 -6.94 0.72
C MET A 105 7.80 -7.28 -0.30
N THR A 106 8.16 -8.55 -0.40
CA THR A 106 9.26 -9.05 -1.26
C THR A 106 9.05 -8.82 -2.77
N GLN A 107 7.82 -8.54 -3.19
CA GLN A 107 7.48 -8.23 -4.59
C GLN A 107 7.31 -6.72 -4.83
N LEU A 108 7.56 -5.88 -3.83
CA LEU A 108 7.41 -4.43 -3.91
C LEU A 108 8.38 -3.84 -4.95
N ARG A 109 7.83 -2.99 -5.81
CA ARG A 109 8.58 -2.31 -6.86
C ARG A 109 8.30 -0.81 -6.90
N LEU A 110 7.14 -0.37 -6.42
CA LEU A 110 6.76 1.03 -6.38
C LEU A 110 6.00 1.38 -5.10
N VAL A 111 6.36 2.51 -4.50
CA VAL A 111 5.64 3.16 -3.41
C VAL A 111 4.98 4.43 -3.94
N LEU A 112 3.67 4.56 -3.78
CA LEU A 112 2.90 5.76 -4.06
C LEU A 112 2.59 6.45 -2.73
N VAL A 113 3.14 7.64 -2.50
CA VAL A 113 2.88 8.41 -1.27
C VAL A 113 1.82 9.47 -1.51
N LEU A 114 0.89 9.61 -0.55
CA LEU A 114 -0.20 10.57 -0.62
C LEU A 114 0.04 11.75 0.32
N GLY A 115 0.63 12.82 -0.23
CA GLY A 115 0.95 14.03 0.50
C GLY A 115 2.30 14.00 1.22
N VAL A 116 2.66 15.17 1.77
CA VAL A 116 4.00 15.44 2.31
C VAL A 116 4.32 14.57 3.53
N SER A 117 3.39 14.36 4.47
CA SER A 117 3.68 13.55 5.66
C SER A 117 3.92 12.08 5.29
N ALA A 118 3.15 11.54 4.33
CA ALA A 118 3.38 10.18 3.81
C ALA A 118 4.75 10.06 3.12
N HIS A 119 5.13 11.09 2.35
CA HIS A 119 6.44 11.17 1.71
C HIS A 119 7.58 11.18 2.73
N ILE A 120 7.48 12.02 3.77
CA ILE A 120 8.47 12.10 4.85
C ILE A 120 8.64 10.74 5.54
N THR A 121 7.53 10.09 5.91
CA THR A 121 7.58 8.76 6.56
C THR A 121 8.18 7.71 5.64
N ALA A 122 7.84 7.72 4.35
CA ALA A 122 8.39 6.77 3.37
C ALA A 122 9.90 6.96 3.19
N LEU A 123 10.39 8.21 3.08
CA LEU A 123 11.83 8.49 3.02
C LEU A 123 12.54 8.05 4.31
N GLY A 124 11.95 8.33 5.48
CA GLY A 124 12.47 7.85 6.77
C GLY A 124 12.56 6.33 6.84
N ALA A 125 11.52 5.62 6.38
CA ALA A 125 11.48 4.16 6.35
C ALA A 125 12.52 3.55 5.39
N CYS A 126 12.86 4.27 4.31
CA CYS A 126 13.91 3.91 3.37
C CYS A 126 15.32 4.37 3.82
N GLY A 127 15.45 5.08 4.94
CA GLY A 127 16.71 5.66 5.41
C GLY A 127 17.25 6.78 4.51
N ILE A 128 16.38 7.46 3.76
CA ILE A 128 16.74 8.54 2.86
C ILE A 128 16.53 9.90 3.56
N PRO A 129 17.55 10.77 3.61
CA PRO A 129 17.40 12.10 4.20
C PRO A 129 16.51 12.99 3.31
N LEU A 130 15.62 13.75 3.93
CA LEU A 130 14.66 14.65 3.25
C LEU A 130 15.33 15.66 2.31
N THR A 131 16.58 16.04 2.58
CA THR A 131 17.34 16.97 1.74
C THR A 131 17.73 16.41 0.38
N ARG A 132 17.57 15.10 0.14
CA ARG A 132 17.90 14.46 -1.13
C ARG A 132 16.74 14.37 -2.09
N LEU A 133 15.50 14.39 -1.59
CA LEU A 133 14.29 14.14 -2.37
C LEU A 133 13.17 15.05 -1.85
N ASP A 134 12.77 16.00 -2.70
CA ASP A 134 11.59 16.82 -2.44
C ASP A 134 10.33 16.08 -2.87
N PHE A 135 9.20 16.40 -2.23
CA PHE A 135 7.87 15.95 -2.65
C PHE A 135 7.43 16.63 -3.96
N ARG A 136 7.16 15.83 -5.00
CA ARG A 136 6.86 16.29 -6.37
C ARG A 136 5.65 15.56 -6.98
N PRO A 137 4.41 16.00 -6.70
CA PRO A 137 3.21 15.35 -7.21
C PRO A 137 3.22 15.13 -8.72
N GLY A 138 2.95 13.89 -9.15
CA GLY A 138 2.91 13.52 -10.56
C GLY A 138 4.24 13.03 -11.16
N ASP A 139 5.30 12.99 -10.35
CA ASP A 139 6.59 12.42 -10.72
C ASP A 139 6.83 11.04 -10.08
N ILE A 140 7.72 10.27 -10.71
CA ILE A 140 8.24 9.00 -10.21
C ILE A 140 9.75 9.13 -10.13
N THR A 141 10.29 8.94 -8.93
CA THR A 141 11.71 8.96 -8.66
C THR A 141 12.23 7.56 -8.37
N ARG A 142 13.38 7.20 -8.93
CA ARG A 142 14.05 5.94 -8.61
C ARG A 142 14.98 6.13 -7.41
N LEU A 143 14.76 5.35 -6.37
CA LEU A 143 15.58 5.33 -5.17
C LEU A 143 16.89 4.54 -5.41
N PRO A 144 17.92 4.71 -4.55
CA PRO A 144 19.24 4.10 -4.75
C PRO A 144 19.24 2.57 -4.82
N ASP A 145 18.31 1.91 -4.13
CA ASP A 145 18.09 0.46 -4.12
C ASP A 145 17.30 -0.05 -5.34
N GLY A 146 16.81 0.87 -6.18
CA GLY A 146 16.01 0.58 -7.36
C GLY A 146 14.49 0.64 -7.13
N LEU A 147 14.03 0.81 -5.89
CA LEU A 147 12.62 1.04 -5.56
C LEU A 147 12.14 2.34 -6.22
N LEU A 148 10.90 2.36 -6.71
CA LEU A 148 10.31 3.55 -7.28
C LEU A 148 9.46 4.26 -6.23
N LEU A 149 9.56 5.58 -6.15
CA LEU A 149 8.75 6.44 -5.30
C LEU A 149 7.95 7.40 -6.19
N ALA A 150 6.64 7.30 -6.15
CA ALA A 150 5.73 8.19 -6.85
C ALA A 150 5.01 9.08 -5.84
N ASP A 151 4.92 10.37 -6.13
CA ASP A 151 4.25 11.35 -5.27
C ASP A 151 2.88 11.69 -5.84
N ALA A 152 1.86 11.67 -5.00
CA ALA A 152 0.54 12.20 -5.32
C ALA A 152 -0.01 13.06 -4.19
N CYS A 153 -0.86 14.01 -4.53
CA CYS A 153 -1.59 14.79 -3.52
C CYS A 153 -2.65 13.92 -2.84
N HIS A 154 -2.91 14.18 -1.55
CA HIS A 154 -4.02 13.58 -0.81
C HIS A 154 -5.37 13.92 -1.46
N LEU A 155 -6.33 12.99 -1.43
CA LEU A 155 -7.65 13.18 -2.03
C LEU A 155 -8.70 13.32 -0.93
N PRO A 156 -9.11 14.55 -0.59
CA PRO A 156 -10.06 14.77 0.48
C PRO A 156 -11.44 14.23 0.08
N SER A 157 -12.12 13.60 1.04
CA SER A 157 -13.51 13.17 0.91
C SER A 157 -14.52 14.30 1.13
N ASP A 158 -14.07 15.45 1.67
CA ASP A 158 -14.95 16.60 1.97
C ASP A 158 -15.57 17.22 0.71
N PRO A 159 -16.91 17.29 0.60
CA PRO A 159 -17.61 17.84 -0.56
C PRO A 159 -17.33 19.33 -0.83
N LEU A 160 -16.90 20.10 0.17
CA LEU A 160 -16.55 21.52 -0.02
C LEU A 160 -15.27 21.73 -0.82
N SER A 161 -14.48 20.67 -1.00
CA SER A 161 -13.22 20.68 -1.75
C SER A 161 -13.36 20.07 -3.15
N SER A 162 -14.55 20.13 -3.77
CA SER A 162 -14.84 19.44 -5.04
C SER A 162 -13.90 19.79 -6.19
N ASP A 163 -13.60 21.08 -6.40
CA ASP A 163 -12.69 21.53 -7.47
C ASP A 163 -11.24 21.08 -7.21
N LEU A 164 -10.80 21.17 -5.96
CA LEU A 164 -9.48 20.70 -5.53
C LEU A 164 -9.36 19.18 -5.67
N LEU A 165 -10.39 18.44 -5.30
CA LEU A 165 -10.49 17.00 -5.46
C LEU A 165 -10.39 16.63 -6.94
N ALA A 166 -11.14 17.30 -7.81
CA ALA A 166 -11.09 17.09 -9.25
C ALA A 166 -9.67 17.34 -9.81
N GLN A 167 -9.03 18.43 -9.43
CA GLN A 167 -7.66 18.75 -9.85
C GLN A 167 -6.64 17.70 -9.39
N ARG A 168 -6.74 17.25 -8.14
CA ARG A 168 -5.85 16.22 -7.58
C ARG A 168 -6.09 14.85 -8.23
N LYS A 169 -7.35 14.47 -8.49
CA LYS A 169 -7.70 13.28 -9.29
C LYS A 169 -7.11 13.35 -10.69
N GLN A 170 -7.19 14.50 -11.36
CA GLN A 170 -6.62 14.67 -12.69
C GLN A 170 -5.11 14.46 -12.70
N THR A 171 -4.40 14.95 -11.67
CA THR A 171 -2.96 14.72 -11.54
C THR A 171 -2.63 13.25 -11.35
N LEU A 172 -3.40 12.54 -10.51
CA LEU A 172 -3.25 11.10 -10.32
C LEU A 172 -3.55 10.31 -11.61
N LEU A 173 -4.59 10.69 -12.36
CA LEU A 173 -4.93 10.07 -13.65
C LEU A 173 -3.79 10.17 -14.66
N LEU A 174 -3.04 11.27 -14.66
CA LEU A 174 -1.85 11.44 -15.49
C LEU A 174 -0.64 10.63 -14.99
N LEU A 175 -0.60 10.30 -13.69
CA LEU A 175 0.45 9.50 -13.07
C LEU A 175 0.24 7.99 -13.26
N ILE A 176 -1.01 7.51 -13.26
CA ILE A 176 -1.38 6.10 -13.48
C ILE A 176 -0.67 5.47 -14.69
N PRO A 177 -0.67 6.04 -15.91
CA PRO A 177 0.03 5.43 -17.05
C PRO A 177 1.54 5.33 -16.82
N LYS A 178 2.17 6.27 -16.11
CA LYS A 178 3.59 6.19 -15.73
C LYS A 178 3.83 5.04 -14.74
N ILE A 179 2.97 4.89 -13.73
CA ILE A 179 3.01 3.77 -12.79
C ILE A 179 2.91 2.44 -13.53
N LYS A 180 1.94 2.33 -14.45
CA LYS A 180 1.75 1.12 -15.27
C LYS A 180 2.97 0.81 -16.11
N ALA A 181 3.53 1.80 -16.82
CA ALA A 181 4.74 1.62 -17.62
C ALA A 181 5.94 1.21 -16.77
N ALA A 182 6.06 1.72 -15.55
CA ALA A 182 7.16 1.38 -14.65
C ALA A 182 7.06 -0.05 -14.09
N LEU A 183 5.84 -0.51 -13.77
CA LEU A 183 5.59 -1.86 -13.24
C LEU A 183 5.43 -2.92 -14.33
N ARG A 184 5.02 -2.52 -15.53
CA ARG A 184 4.84 -3.38 -16.70
C ARG A 184 5.52 -2.72 -17.91
N PRO A 185 6.86 -2.68 -17.95
CA PRO A 185 7.57 -2.16 -19.11
C PRO A 185 7.22 -3.03 -20.33
N SER A 186 6.81 -2.40 -21.42
CA SER A 186 6.67 -3.08 -22.70
C SER A 186 8.04 -3.59 -23.11
N VAL A 187 8.17 -4.91 -23.25
CA VAL A 187 9.40 -5.60 -23.70
C VAL A 187 9.60 -5.34 -25.18
#